data_AF-A0A061NZX0-F1
#
_entry.id   AF-A0A061NZX0-F1
#
_cell.length_a   1.000
_cell.length_b   1.000
_cell.length_c   1.000
_cell.angle_alpha   90.00
_cell.angle_beta   90.00
_cell.angle_gamma   90.00
#
_symmetry.space_group_name_H-M   'P 1'
#
loop_
_entity.id
_entity.type
_entity.pdbx_description
1 polymer ?
#
loop_
_entity_poly.entity_id
_entity_poly.type
_entity_poly.pdbx_seq_one_letter_code
_entity_poly.pdbx_strand_id
1 'polypeptide(L)'
;MNEHTPLAHHSMYRITARLVTYLHKSVIESFGDEAKALVLTGTESFGLARAKSIAERARDEGEKHSLFEYISENEQPTSEKLDDHVIYPWMATWFAQIAKQVVDHYGEEGKDAIREGVRRFGLQRGENIAARAEHMGYNNTIEHYLSNYDMGRSDLFEFETAIHAENIDQTFTKCPFGQQWADENMHEYGILYCEMIDPSIAKGYNPDFEVDHPKYILKEAYANLILS
;
A
#
# COMPACT_ATOMS: atom_id res chain seq x y z
N MET A 1 -20.58 3.48 -30.20
CA MET A 1 -19.86 2.95 -29.03
C MET A 1 -18.56 3.74 -28.95
N ASN A 2 -18.39 4.57 -27.93
CA ASN A 2 -17.06 5.08 -27.64
C ASN A 2 -16.29 3.91 -27.03
N GLU A 3 -15.21 3.48 -27.66
CA GLU A 3 -14.28 2.54 -27.05
C GLU A 3 -13.60 3.28 -25.89
N HIS A 4 -14.07 3.01 -24.67
CA HIS A 4 -13.40 3.49 -23.46
C HIS A 4 -12.04 2.80 -23.38
N THR A 5 -10.98 3.59 -23.24
CA THR A 5 -9.60 3.08 -23.18
C THR A 5 -9.24 2.83 -21.72
N PRO A 6 -8.63 1.69 -21.35
CA PRO A 6 -8.21 1.43 -19.99
C PRO A 6 -7.32 2.55 -19.45
N LEU A 7 -7.61 3.00 -18.23
CA LEU A 7 -6.80 4.00 -17.55
C LEU A 7 -5.46 3.39 -17.15
N ALA A 8 -4.37 4.14 -17.37
CA ALA A 8 -3.04 3.71 -16.96
C ALA A 8 -2.98 3.38 -15.46
N HIS A 9 -2.18 2.39 -15.09
CA HIS A 9 -1.93 2.07 -13.69
C HIS A 9 -1.25 3.24 -12.98
N HIS A 10 -1.50 3.37 -11.68
CA HIS A 10 -0.72 4.28 -10.86
C HIS A 10 0.69 3.72 -10.67
N SER A 11 1.69 4.62 -10.66
CA SER A 11 3.04 4.22 -10.29
C SER A 11 3.10 3.88 -8.80
N MET A 12 4.09 3.06 -8.43
CA MET A 12 4.34 2.78 -7.02
C MET A 12 4.77 4.03 -6.23
N TYR A 13 5.27 5.08 -6.87
CA TYR A 13 5.61 6.34 -6.19
C TYR A 13 4.35 7.06 -5.70
N ARG A 14 3.31 7.11 -6.54
CA ARG A 14 1.99 7.65 -6.14
C ARG A 14 1.34 6.82 -5.05
N ILE A 15 1.36 5.49 -5.22
CA ILE A 15 0.77 4.55 -4.27
C ILE A 15 1.47 4.69 -2.91
N THR A 16 2.80 4.79 -2.89
CA THR A 16 3.59 4.96 -1.66
C THR A 16 3.33 6.30 -0.98
N ALA A 17 3.31 7.40 -1.73
CA ALA A 17 3.00 8.72 -1.18
C ALA A 17 1.59 8.79 -0.58
N ARG A 18 0.62 8.14 -1.24
CA ARG A 18 -0.75 8.03 -0.75
C ARG A 18 -0.83 7.19 0.53
N LEU A 19 -0.14 6.05 0.59
CA LEU A 19 -0.08 5.22 1.80
C LEU A 19 0.43 6.04 2.99
N VAL A 20 1.60 6.67 2.86
CA VAL A 20 2.20 7.46 3.95
C VAL A 20 1.29 8.62 4.38
N THR A 21 0.55 9.21 3.44
CA THR A 21 -0.46 10.23 3.75
C THR A 21 -1.59 9.68 4.62
N TYR A 22 -2.07 8.46 4.35
CA TYR A 22 -3.11 7.82 5.17
C TYR A 22 -2.59 7.37 6.53
N LEU A 23 -1.34 6.90 6.62
CA LEU A 23 -0.69 6.61 7.90
C LEU A 23 -0.59 7.88 8.75
N HIS A 24 -0.06 8.96 8.18
CA HIS A 24 0.01 10.28 8.81
C HIS A 24 -1.36 10.69 9.37
N LYS A 25 -2.42 10.64 8.56
CA LYS A 25 -3.77 11.04 8.97
C LYS A 25 -4.27 10.20 10.14
N SER A 26 -4.18 8.88 10.02
CA SER A 26 -4.65 7.96 11.07
C SER A 26 -3.92 8.16 12.39
N VAL A 27 -2.60 8.34 12.34
CA VAL A 27 -1.76 8.57 13.53
C VAL A 27 -2.13 9.89 14.22
N ILE A 28 -2.29 10.98 13.47
CA ILE A 28 -2.64 12.29 14.04
C ILE A 28 -4.07 12.33 14.55
N GLU A 29 -5.01 11.71 13.85
CA GLU A 29 -6.40 11.61 14.32
C GLU A 29 -6.51 10.81 15.63
N SER A 30 -5.62 9.83 15.82
CA SER A 30 -5.62 8.97 17.02
C SER A 30 -4.91 9.63 18.21
N PHE A 31 -3.79 10.31 17.97
CA PHE A 31 -2.87 10.73 19.04
C PHE A 31 -2.55 12.23 19.05
N GLY A 32 -3.13 13.01 18.13
CA GLY A 32 -2.89 14.45 18.01
C GLY A 32 -1.60 14.81 17.27
N ASP A 33 -1.35 16.12 17.15
CA ASP A 33 -0.25 16.67 16.35
C ASP A 33 1.14 16.29 16.87
N GLU A 34 1.29 15.97 18.16
CA GLU A 34 2.57 15.54 18.74
C GLU A 34 3.09 14.23 18.15
N ALA A 35 2.19 13.35 17.67
CA ALA A 35 2.56 12.11 17.01
C ALA A 35 3.21 12.32 15.62
N LYS A 36 3.17 13.54 15.07
CA LYS A 36 3.96 13.90 13.87
C LYS A 36 5.44 13.64 14.06
N ALA A 37 5.96 13.80 15.29
CA ALA A 37 7.35 13.52 15.59
C ALA A 37 7.72 12.05 15.32
N LEU A 38 6.82 11.10 15.59
CA LEU A 38 7.06 9.67 15.34
C LEU A 38 7.07 9.36 13.84
N VAL A 39 6.17 9.98 13.08
CA VAL A 39 6.14 9.85 11.61
C VAL A 39 7.38 10.48 10.97
N LEU A 40 7.85 11.62 11.51
CA LEU A 40 9.11 12.22 11.12
C LEU A 40 10.28 11.28 11.40
N THR A 41 10.42 10.75 12.61
CA THR A 41 11.50 9.82 12.97
C THR A 41 11.48 8.55 12.10
N GLY A 42 10.30 8.02 11.78
CA GLY A 42 10.17 6.91 10.82
C GLY A 42 10.63 7.30 9.41
N THR A 43 10.34 8.52 8.98
CA THR A 43 10.76 9.06 7.67
C THR A 43 12.27 9.32 7.62
N GLU A 44 12.87 9.82 8.70
CA GLU A 44 14.31 9.98 8.84
C GLU A 44 15.03 8.63 8.80
N SER A 45 14.48 7.62 9.49
CA SER A 45 15.00 6.25 9.52
C SER A 45 14.94 5.57 8.14
N PHE A 46 13.92 5.87 7.34
CA PHE A 46 13.83 5.43 5.95
C PHE A 46 14.85 6.14 5.04
N GLY A 47 15.06 7.44 5.27
CA GLY A 47 16.01 8.30 4.56
C GLY A 47 15.32 9.45 3.84
N LEU A 48 15.63 10.69 4.24
CA LEU A 48 14.99 11.91 3.74
C LEU A 48 15.19 12.11 2.23
N ALA A 49 16.38 11.83 1.69
CA ALA A 49 16.64 11.93 0.25
C ALA A 49 15.77 10.97 -0.60
N ARG A 50 15.49 9.76 -0.09
CA ARG A 50 14.59 8.80 -0.74
C ARG A 50 13.14 9.25 -0.64
N ALA A 51 12.73 9.71 0.54
CA ALA A 51 11.42 10.29 0.78
C ALA A 51 11.17 11.49 -0.15
N LYS A 52 12.17 12.34 -0.36
CA LYS A 52 12.14 13.48 -1.30
C LYS A 52 11.90 13.01 -2.73
N SER A 53 12.65 12.03 -3.22
CA SER A 53 12.45 11.47 -4.57
C SER A 53 11.05 10.92 -4.77
N ILE A 54 10.48 10.23 -3.77
CA ILE A 54 9.09 9.73 -3.84
C ILE A 54 8.10 10.89 -3.85
N ALA A 55 8.26 11.87 -2.96
CA ALA A 55 7.37 13.02 -2.85
C ALA A 55 7.35 13.86 -4.13
N GLU A 56 8.51 14.18 -4.69
CA GLU A 56 8.60 14.98 -5.92
C GLU A 56 7.97 14.24 -7.11
N ARG A 57 8.33 12.96 -7.29
CA ARG A 57 7.77 12.16 -8.38
C ARG A 57 6.26 11.98 -8.25
N ALA A 58 5.75 11.69 -7.05
CA ALA A 58 4.33 11.55 -6.81
C ALA A 58 3.57 12.85 -7.12
N ARG A 59 4.10 14.01 -6.69
CA ARG A 59 3.54 15.33 -7.01
C ARG A 59 3.52 15.59 -8.51
N ASP A 60 4.62 15.30 -9.21
CA ASP A 60 4.74 15.53 -10.66
C ASP A 60 3.79 14.62 -11.45
N GLU A 61 3.46 13.44 -10.91
CA GLU A 61 2.44 12.53 -11.44
C GLU A 61 1.01 12.87 -10.96
N GLY A 62 0.83 14.01 -10.27
CA GLY A 62 -0.47 14.58 -9.88
C GLY A 62 -1.05 14.06 -8.55
N GLU A 63 -0.25 13.37 -7.72
CA GLU A 63 -0.69 12.89 -6.41
C GLU A 63 -0.69 14.00 -5.36
N LYS A 64 -1.79 14.12 -4.61
CA LYS A 64 -1.88 15.01 -3.44
C LYS A 64 -1.49 14.23 -2.19
N HIS A 65 -0.48 14.71 -1.46
CA HIS A 65 0.07 13.98 -0.32
C HIS A 65 0.65 14.92 0.76
N SER A 66 0.86 14.41 1.99
CA SER A 66 1.39 15.19 3.12
C SER A 66 2.90 15.04 3.36
N LEU A 67 3.63 14.33 2.50
CA LEU A 67 5.06 14.02 2.72
C LEU A 67 5.96 15.26 2.92
N PHE A 68 5.66 16.39 2.29
CA PHE A 68 6.44 17.62 2.45
C PHE A 68 6.33 18.25 3.85
N GLU A 69 5.43 17.77 4.71
CA GLU A 69 5.43 18.14 6.14
C GLU A 69 6.64 17.56 6.89
N TYR A 70 7.26 16.50 6.36
CA TYR A 70 8.37 15.78 6.99
C TYR A 70 9.70 15.93 6.24
N ILE A 71 9.69 16.61 5.09
CA ILE A 71 10.84 16.71 4.20
C ILE A 71 11.14 18.18 3.98
N SER A 72 12.35 18.60 4.36
CA SER A 72 12.82 19.98 4.16
C SER A 72 12.85 20.36 2.68
N GLU A 73 12.60 21.64 2.40
CA GLU A 73 12.74 22.20 1.05
C GLU A 73 14.18 22.05 0.51
N ASN A 74 15.18 22.14 1.39
CA ASN A 74 16.60 22.05 1.04
C ASN A 74 17.10 20.61 0.84
N GLU A 75 16.33 19.61 1.28
CA GLU A 75 16.67 18.20 1.09
C GLU A 75 16.75 17.88 -0.40
N GLN A 76 17.84 17.22 -0.80
CA GLN A 76 18.05 16.83 -2.19
C GLN A 76 17.51 15.41 -2.45
N PRO A 77 16.89 15.15 -3.60
CA PRO A 77 16.49 13.80 -3.98
C PRO A 77 17.72 12.90 -4.08
N THR A 78 17.53 11.59 -3.84
CA THR A 78 18.61 10.62 -4.00
C THR A 78 19.10 10.53 -5.45
N SER A 79 20.38 10.19 -5.64
CA SER A 79 20.96 9.89 -6.95
C SER A 79 20.72 8.45 -7.41
N GLU A 80 20.06 7.63 -6.59
CA GLU A 80 19.70 6.25 -6.93
C GLU A 80 18.77 6.22 -8.16
N LYS A 81 18.96 5.23 -9.03
CA LYS A 81 18.10 5.04 -10.20
C LYS A 81 16.71 4.58 -9.75
N LEU A 82 15.68 5.32 -10.16
CA LEU A 82 14.30 5.07 -9.79
C LEU A 82 13.65 4.03 -10.72
N ASP A 83 13.48 2.81 -10.23
CA ASP A 83 12.76 1.72 -10.91
C ASP A 83 12.03 0.79 -9.91
N ASP A 84 11.46 -0.31 -10.41
CA ASP A 84 10.68 -1.25 -9.59
C ASP A 84 11.53 -1.92 -8.50
N HIS A 85 12.82 -2.19 -8.74
CA HIS A 85 13.67 -2.88 -7.77
C HIS A 85 13.96 -2.03 -6.53
N VAL A 86 13.75 -0.71 -6.60
CA VAL A 86 13.92 0.19 -5.45
C VAL A 86 12.59 0.56 -4.81
N ILE A 87 11.55 0.86 -5.59
CA ILE A 87 10.32 1.44 -5.02
C ILE A 87 9.51 0.45 -4.17
N TYR A 88 9.50 -0.84 -4.53
CA TYR A 88 8.79 -1.85 -3.73
C TYR A 88 9.47 -2.06 -2.36
N PRO A 89 10.80 -2.31 -2.29
CA PRO A 89 11.54 -2.29 -1.03
C PRO A 89 11.38 -0.99 -0.25
N TRP A 90 11.49 0.17 -0.90
CA TRP A 90 11.39 1.46 -0.23
C TRP A 90 10.03 1.69 0.41
N MET A 91 8.95 1.32 -0.27
CA MET A 91 7.60 1.38 0.30
C MET A 91 7.50 0.50 1.56
N ALA A 92 8.02 -0.74 1.49
CA ALA A 92 8.02 -1.64 2.63
C ALA A 92 8.82 -1.08 3.82
N THR A 93 10.06 -0.65 3.58
CA THR A 93 10.92 -0.04 4.60
C THR A 93 10.27 1.19 5.21
N TRP A 94 9.75 2.12 4.39
CA TRP A 94 9.16 3.36 4.90
C TRP A 94 7.91 3.09 5.76
N PHE A 95 7.03 2.21 5.28
CA PHE A 95 5.89 1.76 6.08
C PHE A 95 6.33 1.19 7.42
N ALA A 96 7.28 0.24 7.41
CA ALA A 96 7.75 -0.43 8.63
C ALA A 96 8.40 0.54 9.61
N GLN A 97 9.21 1.50 9.13
CA GLN A 97 9.86 2.48 9.99
C GLN A 97 8.85 3.40 10.67
N ILE A 98 7.81 3.86 9.96
CA ILE A 98 6.72 4.64 10.57
C ILE A 98 5.94 3.78 11.58
N ALA A 99 5.52 2.58 11.16
CA ALA A 99 4.77 1.67 12.01
C ALA A 99 5.53 1.33 13.29
N LYS A 100 6.84 1.09 13.20
CA LYS A 100 7.72 0.85 14.34
C LYS A 100 7.67 1.99 15.36
N GLN A 101 7.86 3.24 14.94
CA GLN A 101 7.87 4.37 15.88
C GLN A 101 6.52 4.53 16.60
N VAL A 102 5.42 4.31 15.88
CA VAL A 102 4.06 4.45 16.44
C VAL A 102 3.73 3.29 17.38
N VAL A 103 4.01 2.04 16.96
CA VAL A 103 3.71 0.83 17.74
C VAL A 103 4.59 0.73 18.98
N ASP A 104 5.88 1.06 18.89
CA ASP A 104 6.78 1.01 20.05
C ASP A 104 6.39 2.06 21.11
N HIS A 105 5.80 3.18 20.68
CA HIS A 105 5.39 4.25 21.58
C HIS A 105 4.02 4.01 22.22
N TYR A 106 3.02 3.62 21.42
CA TYR A 106 1.62 3.51 21.84
C TYR A 106 1.13 2.07 22.04
N GLY A 107 1.95 1.05 21.75
CA GLY A 107 1.57 -0.36 21.90
C GLY A 107 0.44 -0.77 20.96
N GLU A 108 -0.59 -1.43 21.52
CA GLU A 108 -1.74 -1.93 20.74
C GLU A 108 -2.56 -0.81 20.10
N GLU A 109 -2.75 0.33 20.77
CA GLU A 109 -3.41 1.48 20.15
C GLU A 109 -2.63 1.98 18.92
N GLY A 110 -1.29 1.91 19.00
CA GLY A 110 -0.42 2.22 17.87
C GLY A 110 -0.62 1.24 16.70
N LYS A 111 -0.79 -0.06 16.98
CA LYS A 111 -1.10 -1.05 15.93
C LYS A 111 -2.45 -0.76 15.29
N ASP A 112 -3.46 -0.42 16.07
CA ASP A 112 -4.79 -0.10 15.57
C ASP A 112 -4.79 1.16 14.70
N ALA A 113 -4.04 2.20 15.09
CA ALA A 113 -3.87 3.39 14.27
C ALA A 113 -3.18 3.09 12.93
N ILE A 114 -2.15 2.23 12.92
CA ILE A 114 -1.49 1.80 11.69
C ILE A 114 -2.44 0.97 10.80
N ARG A 115 -3.13 -0.01 11.38
CA ARG A 115 -4.13 -0.82 10.66
C ARG A 115 -5.23 0.04 10.05
N GLU A 116 -5.73 1.03 10.79
CA GLU A 116 -6.76 1.95 10.29
C GLU A 116 -6.25 2.81 9.14
N GLY A 117 -4.99 3.25 9.20
CA GLY A 117 -4.34 3.96 8.09
C GLY A 117 -4.28 3.09 6.83
N VAL A 118 -3.85 1.83 6.97
CA VAL A 118 -3.80 0.89 5.84
C VAL A 118 -5.21 0.57 5.34
N ARG A 119 -6.19 0.42 6.23
CA ARG A 119 -7.58 0.14 5.87
C ARG A 119 -8.17 1.23 5.01
N ARG A 120 -8.05 2.50 5.44
CA ARG A 120 -8.55 3.65 4.67
C ARG A 120 -7.83 3.81 3.34
N PHE A 121 -6.52 3.57 3.32
CA PHE A 121 -5.74 3.54 2.09
C PHE A 121 -6.23 2.47 1.12
N GLY A 122 -6.46 1.24 1.60
CA GLY A 122 -6.99 0.14 0.81
C GLY A 122 -8.39 0.43 0.28
N LEU A 123 -9.30 0.95 1.11
CA LEU A 123 -10.64 1.37 0.68
C LEU A 123 -10.58 2.38 -0.46
N GLN A 124 -9.76 3.42 -0.32
CA GLN A 124 -9.60 4.42 -1.36
C GLN A 124 -9.08 3.81 -2.68
N ARG A 125 -8.20 2.81 -2.60
CA ARG A 125 -7.73 2.08 -3.78
C ARG A 125 -8.85 1.24 -4.40
N GLY A 126 -9.64 0.53 -3.60
CA GLY A 126 -10.82 -0.20 -4.04
C GLY A 126 -11.82 0.70 -4.79
N GLU A 127 -12.11 1.87 -4.25
CA GLU A 127 -12.97 2.87 -4.90
C GLU A 127 -12.42 3.33 -6.25
N ASN A 128 -11.09 3.47 -6.38
CA ASN A 128 -10.46 3.81 -7.66
C ASN A 128 -10.57 2.66 -8.67
N ILE A 129 -10.49 1.40 -8.23
CA ILE A 129 -10.70 0.21 -9.08
C ILE A 129 -12.16 0.14 -9.53
N ALA A 130 -13.10 0.46 -8.64
CA ALA A 130 -14.53 0.56 -8.97
C ALA A 130 -14.78 1.62 -10.04
N ALA A 131 -14.22 2.82 -9.86
CA ALA A 131 -14.33 3.90 -10.84
C ALA A 131 -13.69 3.54 -12.20
N ARG A 132 -12.61 2.74 -12.20
CA ARG A 132 -11.99 2.21 -13.43
C ARG A 132 -12.92 1.21 -14.14
N ALA A 133 -13.56 0.31 -13.39
CA ALA A 133 -14.55 -0.61 -13.95
C ALA A 133 -15.76 0.14 -14.53
N GLU A 134 -16.29 1.12 -13.80
CA GLU A 134 -17.38 1.98 -14.26
C GLU A 134 -17.01 2.75 -15.54
N HIS A 135 -15.78 3.28 -15.63
CA HIS A 135 -15.29 3.92 -16.85
C HIS A 135 -15.35 3.01 -18.08
N MET A 136 -15.16 1.72 -17.89
CA MET A 136 -15.24 0.69 -18.94
C MET A 136 -16.68 0.18 -19.17
N GLY A 137 -17.66 0.67 -18.41
CA GLY A 137 -19.05 0.23 -18.49
C GLY A 137 -19.34 -1.08 -17.75
N TYR A 138 -18.47 -1.48 -16.82
CA TYR A 138 -18.61 -2.70 -16.05
C TYR A 138 -19.24 -2.43 -14.68
N ASN A 139 -19.97 -3.43 -14.18
CA ASN A 139 -20.37 -3.49 -12.78
C ASN A 139 -19.18 -3.97 -11.93
N ASN A 140 -19.19 -3.67 -10.63
CA ASN A 140 -18.12 -4.06 -9.71
C ASN A 140 -18.23 -5.53 -9.28
N THR A 141 -18.15 -6.45 -10.23
CA THR A 141 -18.25 -7.91 -10.03
C THR A 141 -16.86 -8.57 -10.02
N ILE A 142 -16.81 -9.83 -9.57
CA ILE A 142 -15.56 -10.59 -9.47
C ILE A 142 -14.81 -10.65 -10.81
N GLU A 143 -15.56 -10.82 -11.90
CA GLU A 143 -15.05 -10.88 -13.28
C GLU A 143 -14.20 -9.65 -13.65
N HIS A 144 -14.54 -8.47 -13.13
CA HIS A 144 -13.93 -7.21 -13.51
C HIS A 144 -12.99 -6.63 -12.46
N TYR A 145 -12.77 -7.32 -11.35
CA TYR A 145 -11.91 -6.85 -10.26
C TYR A 145 -10.44 -6.75 -10.70
N LEU A 146 -9.86 -7.86 -11.15
CA LEU A 146 -8.44 -7.90 -11.52
C LEU A 146 -8.11 -7.15 -12.81
N SER A 147 -9.02 -7.12 -13.79
CA SER A 147 -8.81 -6.44 -15.07
C SER A 147 -8.78 -4.92 -14.95
N ASN A 148 -9.33 -4.37 -13.86
CA ASN A 148 -9.41 -2.93 -13.61
C ASN A 148 -8.52 -2.50 -12.43
N TYR A 149 -7.63 -3.37 -11.98
CA TYR A 149 -6.76 -3.10 -10.83
C TYR A 149 -5.94 -1.82 -11.02
N ASP A 150 -5.76 -1.05 -9.95
CA ASP A 150 -5.18 0.30 -10.02
C ASP A 150 -3.65 0.32 -10.06
N MET A 151 -3.02 -0.83 -9.74
CA MET A 151 -1.59 -1.04 -9.66
C MET A 151 -1.15 -2.11 -10.66
N GLY A 152 -0.11 -1.82 -11.45
CA GLY A 152 0.48 -2.82 -12.32
C GLY A 152 1.17 -3.92 -11.50
N ARG A 153 1.09 -5.17 -11.97
CA ARG A 153 1.85 -6.27 -11.36
C ARG A 153 3.29 -6.22 -11.90
N SER A 154 4.24 -6.03 -11.00
CA SER A 154 5.67 -6.11 -11.31
C SER A 154 6.13 -7.57 -11.37
N ASP A 155 7.17 -7.85 -12.16
CA ASP A 155 7.80 -9.19 -12.25
C ASP A 155 8.50 -9.61 -10.94
N LEU A 156 8.55 -8.72 -9.95
CA LEU A 156 9.04 -9.00 -8.60
C LEU A 156 8.09 -9.91 -7.80
N PHE A 157 6.83 -10.05 -8.21
CA PHE A 157 5.88 -10.96 -7.58
C PHE A 157 5.85 -12.30 -8.34
N GLU A 158 5.83 -13.39 -7.60
CA GLU A 158 5.50 -14.71 -8.15
C GLU A 158 4.18 -15.17 -7.53
N PHE A 159 3.19 -15.43 -8.38
CA PHE A 159 1.86 -15.85 -7.95
C PHE A 159 1.16 -16.71 -9.01
N GLU A 160 0.20 -17.50 -8.56
CA GLU A 160 -0.80 -18.16 -9.38
C GLU A 160 -2.17 -17.54 -9.09
N THR A 161 -3.05 -17.55 -10.09
CA THR A 161 -4.41 -17.02 -9.93
C THR A 161 -5.40 -17.96 -10.61
N ALA A 162 -6.36 -18.46 -9.82
CA ALA A 162 -7.50 -19.22 -10.30
C ALA A 162 -8.75 -18.35 -10.17
N ILE A 163 -9.38 -18.06 -11.31
CA ILE A 163 -10.62 -17.28 -11.36
C ILE A 163 -11.77 -18.25 -11.51
N HIS A 164 -12.70 -18.21 -10.56
CA HIS A 164 -13.94 -18.97 -10.57
C HIS A 164 -15.14 -18.04 -10.71
N ALA A 165 -16.35 -18.61 -10.80
CA ALA A 165 -17.56 -17.81 -10.97
C ALA A 165 -17.89 -16.93 -9.75
N GLU A 166 -17.60 -17.43 -8.55
CA GLU A 166 -17.97 -16.80 -7.27
C GLU A 166 -16.75 -16.44 -6.42
N ASN A 167 -15.53 -16.73 -6.86
CA ASN A 167 -14.33 -16.36 -6.13
C ASN A 167 -13.09 -16.24 -7.01
N ILE A 168 -12.06 -15.60 -6.46
CA ILE A 168 -10.70 -15.57 -7.01
C ILE A 168 -9.76 -16.11 -5.94
N ASP A 169 -9.01 -17.15 -6.27
CA ASP A 169 -7.92 -17.67 -5.44
C ASP A 169 -6.59 -17.18 -6.00
N GLN A 170 -5.81 -16.49 -5.17
CA GLN A 170 -4.45 -16.09 -5.48
C GLN A 170 -3.47 -16.67 -4.48
N THR A 171 -2.48 -17.40 -4.99
CA THR A 171 -1.38 -17.93 -4.18
C THR A 171 -0.09 -17.23 -4.57
N PHE A 172 0.51 -16.52 -3.62
CA PHE A 172 1.77 -15.79 -3.80
C PHE A 172 2.93 -16.57 -3.19
N THR A 173 3.92 -16.93 -4.02
CA THR A 173 5.16 -17.60 -3.58
C THR A 173 6.31 -16.61 -3.39
N LYS A 174 6.24 -15.42 -4.01
CA LYS A 174 7.17 -14.32 -3.74
C LYS A 174 6.45 -12.98 -3.66
N CYS A 175 6.79 -12.21 -2.63
CA CYS A 175 6.32 -10.85 -2.41
C CYS A 175 7.50 -9.97 -1.99
N PRO A 176 7.83 -8.89 -2.74
CA PRO A 176 8.96 -8.02 -2.42
C PRO A 176 8.79 -7.31 -1.07
N PHE A 177 7.55 -7.03 -0.64
CA PHE A 177 7.29 -6.42 0.66
C PHE A 177 7.62 -7.39 1.80
N GLY A 178 7.13 -8.64 1.68
CA GLY A 178 7.37 -9.68 2.67
C GLY A 178 8.86 -9.97 2.84
N GLN A 179 9.58 -10.09 1.72
CA GLN A 179 11.03 -10.29 1.73
C GLN A 179 11.77 -9.11 2.37
N GLN A 180 11.41 -7.86 2.02
CA GLN A 180 12.07 -6.68 2.59
C GLN A 180 11.89 -6.60 4.11
N TRP A 181 10.66 -6.82 4.61
CA TRP A 181 10.43 -6.85 6.05
C TRP A 181 11.13 -8.02 6.73
N ALA A 182 11.36 -9.12 6.02
CA ALA A 182 12.14 -10.22 6.55
C ALA A 182 13.62 -9.86 6.69
N ASP A 183 14.20 -9.30 5.64
CA ASP A 183 15.61 -8.89 5.59
C ASP A 183 15.94 -7.82 6.65
N GLU A 184 14.99 -6.93 6.95
CA GLU A 184 15.13 -5.87 7.96
C GLU A 184 14.70 -6.28 9.38
N ASN A 185 14.23 -7.52 9.59
CA ASN A 185 13.63 -7.99 10.84
C ASN A 185 12.42 -7.15 11.32
N MET A 186 11.59 -6.70 10.37
CA MET A 186 10.42 -5.84 10.59
C MET A 186 9.07 -6.58 10.45
N HIS A 187 9.07 -7.91 10.47
CA HIS A 187 7.86 -8.74 10.28
C HIS A 187 6.68 -8.33 11.17
N GLU A 188 6.95 -7.98 12.43
CA GLU A 188 5.91 -7.62 13.42
C GLU A 188 5.15 -6.33 13.06
N TYR A 189 5.78 -5.43 12.30
CA TYR A 189 5.16 -4.21 11.82
C TYR A 189 4.59 -4.42 10.41
N GLY A 190 5.33 -5.11 9.54
CA GLY A 190 4.92 -5.44 8.17
C GLY A 190 3.60 -6.20 8.09
N ILE A 191 3.34 -7.11 9.04
CA ILE A 191 2.09 -7.88 9.08
C ILE A 191 0.85 -6.99 9.19
N LEU A 192 0.94 -5.82 9.84
CA LEU A 192 -0.17 -4.87 9.96
C LEU A 192 -0.65 -4.35 8.60
N TYR A 193 0.26 -4.30 7.61
CA TYR A 193 -0.11 -3.97 6.24
C TYR A 193 -0.85 -5.13 5.57
N CYS A 194 -0.27 -6.33 5.59
CA CYS A 194 -0.86 -7.52 4.96
C CYS A 194 -2.22 -7.91 5.54
N GLU A 195 -2.43 -7.72 6.85
CA GLU A 195 -3.71 -7.98 7.51
C GLU A 195 -4.85 -7.12 6.95
N MET A 196 -4.54 -5.90 6.49
CA MET A 196 -5.55 -4.91 6.16
C MET A 196 -5.69 -4.64 4.67
N ILE A 197 -4.61 -4.70 3.89
CA ILE A 197 -4.59 -4.14 2.54
C ILE A 197 -5.57 -4.83 1.58
N ASP A 198 -5.48 -6.15 1.41
CA ASP A 198 -6.29 -6.87 0.43
C ASP A 198 -7.79 -6.89 0.78
N PRO A 199 -8.20 -7.17 2.03
CA PRO A 199 -9.60 -7.04 2.43
C PRO A 199 -10.15 -5.63 2.22
N SER A 200 -9.34 -4.59 2.47
CA SER A 200 -9.79 -3.21 2.33
C SER A 200 -9.94 -2.78 0.87
N ILE A 201 -9.06 -3.24 -0.02
CA ILE A 201 -9.19 -2.98 -1.47
C ILE A 201 -10.45 -3.67 -2.01
N ALA A 202 -10.66 -4.93 -1.64
CA ALA A 202 -11.85 -5.67 -2.04
C ALA A 202 -13.13 -4.97 -1.58
N LYS A 203 -13.19 -4.57 -0.30
CA LYS A 203 -14.35 -3.87 0.27
C LYS A 203 -14.61 -2.51 -0.38
N GLY A 204 -13.55 -1.79 -0.75
CA GLY A 204 -13.67 -0.50 -1.45
C GLY A 204 -14.16 -0.66 -2.89
N TYR A 205 -13.85 -1.79 -3.54
CA TYR A 205 -14.32 -2.10 -4.88
C TYR A 205 -15.79 -2.53 -4.89
N ASN A 206 -16.13 -3.47 -4.00
CA ASN A 206 -17.49 -3.94 -3.79
C ASN A 206 -17.71 -4.18 -2.29
N PRO A 207 -18.69 -3.50 -1.65
CA PRO A 207 -18.93 -3.63 -0.22
C PRO A 207 -19.41 -5.02 0.19
N ASP A 208 -19.83 -5.88 -0.73
CA ASP A 208 -20.25 -7.26 -0.44
C ASP A 208 -19.08 -8.24 -0.50
N PHE A 209 -17.89 -7.82 -0.98
CA PHE A 209 -16.73 -8.71 -1.06
C PHE A 209 -16.08 -8.93 0.30
N GLU A 210 -15.58 -10.15 0.47
CA GLU A 210 -14.79 -10.59 1.61
C GLU A 210 -13.49 -11.24 1.11
N VAL A 211 -12.42 -11.06 1.87
CA VAL A 211 -11.12 -11.67 1.57
C VAL A 211 -10.68 -12.49 2.76
N ASP A 212 -10.52 -13.79 2.54
CA ASP A 212 -9.88 -14.70 3.47
C ASP A 212 -8.38 -14.77 3.17
N HIS A 213 -7.57 -14.60 4.22
CA HIS A 213 -6.11 -14.65 4.14
C HIS A 213 -5.57 -15.80 5.02
N PRO A 214 -5.77 -17.07 4.63
CA PRO A 214 -5.43 -18.22 5.49
C PRO A 214 -3.94 -18.33 5.78
N LYS A 215 -3.08 -17.76 4.93
CA LYS A 215 -1.61 -17.82 5.05
C LYS A 215 -0.97 -16.51 4.63
N TYR A 216 0.01 -16.04 5.39
CA TYR A 216 0.86 -14.89 5.14
C TYR A 216 2.30 -15.33 4.88
N ILE A 217 2.94 -14.80 3.83
CA ILE A 217 4.35 -15.10 3.51
C ILE A 217 5.33 -14.69 4.64
N LEU A 218 4.90 -13.81 5.54
CA LEU A 218 5.67 -13.41 6.72
C LEU A 218 5.66 -14.46 7.84
N LYS A 219 4.72 -15.42 7.78
CA LYS A 219 4.52 -16.49 8.77
C LYS A 219 4.75 -17.88 8.15
N GLU A 220 4.48 -18.04 6.86
CA GLU A 220 4.67 -19.27 6.10
C GLU A 220 5.47 -19.06 4.80
N ALA A 221 5.75 -20.14 4.07
CA ALA A 221 6.50 -20.09 2.81
C ALA A 221 5.74 -19.45 1.63
N TYR A 222 4.43 -19.23 1.77
CA TYR A 222 3.57 -18.63 0.74
C TYR A 222 2.39 -17.91 1.39
N ALA A 223 1.82 -16.95 0.66
CA ALA A 223 0.55 -16.32 1.02
C ALA A 223 -0.58 -16.88 0.14
N ASN A 224 -1.78 -16.97 0.71
CA ASN A 224 -2.98 -17.33 -0.02
C ASN A 224 -4.09 -16.32 0.30
N LEU A 225 -4.80 -15.90 -0.74
CA LEU A 225 -5.83 -14.89 -0.72
C LEU A 225 -7.03 -15.42 -1.48
N ILE A 226 -8.17 -15.54 -0.81
CA ILE A 226 -9.43 -15.98 -1.42
C ILE A 226 -10.41 -14.82 -1.34
N LEU A 227 -10.74 -14.23 -2.48
CA LEU A 227 -11.75 -13.19 -2.61
C LEU A 227 -13.08 -13.84 -3.00
N SER A 228 -14.15 -13.56 -2.28
CA SER A 228 -15.53 -14.01 -2.57
C SER A 228 -16.55 -12.89 -2.41
#